data_AF-A0A0R2XSQ1-F1
#
_entry.id   AF-A0A0R2XSQ1-F1
#
_cell.length_a   1.000
_cell.length_b   1.000
_cell.length_c   1.000
_cell.angle_alpha   90.00
_cell.angle_beta   90.00
_cell.angle_gamma   90.00
#
_symmetry.space_group_name_H-M   'P 1'
#
loop_
_entity.id
_entity.type
_entity.pdbx_description
1 polymer ?
#
loop_
_entity_poly.entity_id
_entity_poly.type
_entity_poly.pdbx_seq_one_letter_code
_entity_poly.pdbx_strand_id
1 'polypeptide(L)'
;SQQLFADWRAAQSPAANEKAAFAALNAACASSSNKAIRDALITWANHYCAAEIRSMEDLVRMSPSQELTEQAKSLQSTLFNPLSGTPFDSAQLRALTKKLRQAKRVASRRREREVKYQLPSLYKS
;
A
#
# COMPACT_ATOMS: atom_id res chain seq x y z
N SER A 1 17.83 19.83 19.20
CA SER A 1 16.37 20.03 19.26
C SER A 1 15.75 19.99 17.86
N GLN A 2 16.07 20.92 16.95
CA GLN A 2 15.43 20.99 15.62
C GLN A 2 15.69 19.78 14.70
N GLN A 3 16.88 19.16 14.75
CA GLN A 3 17.22 17.94 13.99
C GLN A 3 16.28 16.77 14.33
N LEU A 4 16.09 16.50 15.62
CA LEU A 4 15.20 15.43 16.10
C LEU A 4 13.75 15.62 15.66
N PHE A 5 13.27 16.87 15.61
CA PHE A 5 11.94 17.18 15.09
C PHE A 5 11.84 17.01 13.57
N ALA A 6 12.90 17.30 12.82
CA ALA A 6 12.95 17.05 11.38
C ALA A 6 12.95 15.55 11.08
N ASP A 7 13.75 14.77 11.81
CA ASP A 7 13.83 13.32 11.69
C ASP A 7 12.50 12.66 12.07
N TRP A 8 11.86 13.12 13.14
CA TRP A 8 10.52 12.66 13.52
C TRP A 8 9.48 12.96 12.44
N ARG A 9 9.48 14.16 11.86
CA ARG A 9 8.56 14.49 10.74
C ARG A 9 8.83 13.65 9.50
N ALA A 10 10.09 13.41 9.16
CA ALA A 10 10.47 12.55 8.04
C ALA A 10 9.97 11.11 8.27
N ALA A 11 10.05 10.60 9.49
CA ALA A 11 9.51 9.30 9.89
C ALA A 11 7.97 9.23 9.86
N GLN A 12 7.28 10.37 9.93
CA GLN A 12 5.81 10.45 9.74
C GLN A 12 5.39 10.63 8.28
N SER A 13 6.34 10.78 7.34
CA SER A 13 6.01 10.94 5.93
C SER A 13 5.32 9.69 5.36
N PRO A 14 4.46 9.84 4.33
CA PRO A 14 3.86 8.72 3.62
C PRO A 14 4.89 7.71 3.08
N ALA A 15 6.10 8.16 2.72
CA ALA A 15 7.16 7.27 2.26
C ALA A 15 7.72 6.38 3.39
N ALA A 16 7.77 6.89 4.63
CA ALA A 16 8.34 6.18 5.77
C ALA A 16 7.32 5.42 6.62
N ASN A 17 6.03 5.77 6.56
CA ASN A 17 5.00 5.23 7.43
C ASN A 17 3.77 4.74 6.65
N GLU A 18 3.49 3.43 6.71
CA GLU A 18 2.34 2.80 6.06
C GLU A 18 1.00 3.45 6.45
N LYS A 19 0.82 3.85 7.72
CA LYS A 19 -0.42 4.48 8.18
C LYS A 19 -0.60 5.84 7.52
N ALA A 20 0.47 6.61 7.38
CA ALA A 20 0.45 7.90 6.68
C ALA A 20 0.22 7.70 5.17
N ALA A 21 0.85 6.70 4.56
CA ALA A 21 0.63 6.33 3.16
C ALA A 21 -0.83 5.95 2.89
N PHE A 22 -1.41 5.11 3.75
CA PHE A 22 -2.82 4.73 3.64
C PHE A 22 -3.75 5.92 3.84
N ALA A 23 -3.46 6.81 4.79
CA ALA A 23 -4.24 8.02 5.00
C ALA A 23 -4.20 8.95 3.77
N ALA A 24 -3.00 9.15 3.20
CA ALA A 24 -2.81 9.92 1.98
C ALA A 24 -3.57 9.30 0.79
N LEU A 25 -3.55 7.98 0.64
CA LEU A 25 -4.33 7.27 -0.38
C LEU A 25 -5.84 7.45 -0.19
N ASN A 26 -6.35 7.36 1.05
CA ASN A 26 -7.77 7.61 1.31
C ASN A 26 -8.18 9.05 0.97
N ALA A 27 -7.33 10.02 1.31
CA ALA A 27 -7.56 11.42 0.98
C ALA A 27 -7.53 11.62 -0.55
N ALA A 28 -6.59 10.98 -1.25
CA ALA A 28 -6.52 11.01 -2.69
C ALA A 28 -7.74 10.36 -3.35
N CYS A 29 -8.24 9.23 -2.84
CA CYS A 29 -9.48 8.61 -3.32
C CYS A 29 -10.72 9.48 -3.10
N ALA A 30 -10.73 10.30 -2.05
CA ALA A 30 -11.79 11.28 -1.80
C ALA A 30 -11.69 12.51 -2.73
N SER A 31 -10.50 12.78 -3.26
CA SER A 31 -10.29 13.77 -4.32
C SER A 31 -10.63 13.17 -5.69
N SER A 32 -11.19 13.95 -6.60
CA SER A 32 -11.50 13.49 -7.97
C SER A 32 -10.28 13.45 -8.90
N SER A 33 -9.05 13.35 -8.37
CA SER A 33 -7.82 13.39 -9.16
C SER A 33 -7.17 12.02 -9.29
N ASN A 34 -7.34 11.38 -10.45
CA ASN A 34 -6.71 10.09 -10.76
C ASN A 34 -5.17 10.14 -10.68
N LYS A 35 -4.55 11.29 -10.96
CA LYS A 35 -3.10 11.49 -10.82
C LYS A 35 -2.68 11.43 -9.34
N ALA A 36 -3.44 12.11 -8.47
CA ALA A 36 -3.17 12.06 -7.03
C ALA A 36 -3.38 10.65 -6.46
N ILE A 37 -4.43 9.95 -6.93
CA ILE A 37 -4.69 8.56 -6.55
C ILE A 37 -3.51 7.67 -6.95
N ARG A 38 -3.00 7.81 -8.17
CA ARG A 38 -1.83 7.05 -8.66
C ARG A 38 -0.60 7.26 -7.76
N ASP A 39 -0.24 8.51 -7.49
CA ASP A 39 0.98 8.82 -6.74
C ASP A 39 0.90 8.33 -5.28
N ALA A 40 -0.28 8.48 -4.66
CA ALA A 40 -0.55 7.93 -3.33
C ALA A 40 -0.58 6.39 -3.33
N LEU A 41 -1.09 5.77 -4.40
CA LEU A 41 -1.16 4.32 -4.55
C LEU A 41 0.24 3.70 -4.66
N ILE A 42 1.14 4.28 -5.46
CA ILE A 42 2.54 3.85 -5.57
C ILE A 42 3.21 3.90 -4.19
N THR A 43 3.03 5.02 -3.48
CA THR A 43 3.61 5.21 -2.14
C THR A 43 3.11 4.16 -1.15
N TRP A 44 1.80 3.90 -1.10
CA TRP A 44 1.24 2.87 -0.23
C TRP A 44 1.63 1.45 -0.67
N ALA A 45 1.68 1.20 -1.98
CA ALA A 45 2.05 -0.09 -2.54
C ALA A 45 3.47 -0.51 -2.17
N ASN A 46 4.40 0.44 -2.07
CA ASN A 46 5.77 0.18 -1.60
C ASN A 46 5.76 -0.47 -0.20
N HIS A 47 4.95 0.04 0.73
CA HIS A 47 4.73 -0.57 2.05
C HIS A 47 3.99 -1.92 1.99
N TYR A 48 3.01 -2.03 1.10
CA TYR A 48 2.19 -3.24 0.99
C TYR A 48 2.97 -4.42 0.40
N CYS A 49 3.71 -4.21 -0.68
CA CYS A 49 4.47 -5.25 -1.36
C CYS A 49 5.79 -5.58 -0.64
N ALA A 50 6.23 -4.72 0.30
CA ALA A 50 7.57 -4.81 0.92
C ALA A 50 8.69 -4.90 -0.13
N ALA A 51 8.48 -4.20 -1.24
CA ALA A 51 9.33 -4.18 -2.42
C ALA A 51 9.37 -2.76 -2.97
N GLU A 52 10.44 -2.44 -3.68
CA GLU A 52 10.62 -1.09 -4.22
C GLU A 52 9.69 -0.83 -5.41
N ILE A 53 8.50 -0.30 -5.12
CA ILE A 53 7.52 0.10 -6.13
C ILE A 53 7.77 1.56 -6.51
N ARG A 54 8.31 1.80 -7.72
CA ARG A 54 8.56 3.16 -8.24
C ARG A 54 7.54 3.59 -9.29
N SER A 55 6.90 2.64 -9.96
CA SER A 55 5.87 2.91 -10.97
C SER A 55 4.62 2.04 -10.81
N MET A 56 3.60 2.35 -11.61
CA MET A 56 2.41 1.52 -11.73
C MET A 56 2.72 0.17 -12.41
N GLU A 57 3.68 0.10 -13.34
CA GLU A 57 4.11 -1.19 -13.89
C GLU A 57 4.78 -2.06 -12.83
N ASP A 58 5.59 -1.47 -11.94
CA ASP A 58 6.18 -2.20 -10.81
C ASP A 58 5.09 -2.77 -9.91
N LEU A 59 4.06 -1.97 -9.61
CA LEU A 59 2.90 -2.44 -8.84
C LEU A 59 2.20 -3.62 -9.53
N VAL A 60 1.95 -3.53 -10.84
CA VAL A 60 1.30 -4.60 -11.62
C VAL A 60 2.13 -5.88 -11.60
N ARG A 61 3.46 -5.78 -11.66
CA ARG A 61 4.38 -6.92 -11.70
C ARG A 61 4.60 -7.56 -10.32
N MET A 62 4.67 -6.75 -9.27
CA MET A 62 5.16 -7.18 -7.95
C MET A 62 4.05 -7.31 -6.90
N SER A 63 2.83 -6.83 -7.20
CA SER A 63 1.70 -6.96 -6.28
C SER A 63 1.39 -8.43 -5.99
N PRO A 64 1.30 -8.84 -4.72
CA PRO A 64 0.83 -10.18 -4.35
C PRO A 64 -0.70 -10.33 -4.46
N SER A 65 -1.43 -9.26 -4.82
CA SER A 65 -2.89 -9.25 -4.94
C SER A 65 -3.31 -8.98 -6.38
N GLN A 66 -4.00 -9.95 -7.00
CA GLN A 66 -4.58 -9.79 -8.33
C GLN A 66 -5.62 -8.67 -8.37
N GLU A 67 -6.49 -8.58 -7.35
CA GLU A 67 -7.48 -7.50 -7.20
C GLU A 67 -6.79 -6.12 -7.27
N LEU A 68 -5.62 -5.97 -6.61
CA LEU A 68 -4.86 -4.71 -6.63
C LEU A 68 -4.24 -4.43 -8.01
N THR A 69 -3.75 -5.46 -8.68
CA THR A 69 -3.21 -5.36 -10.04
C THR A 69 -4.28 -4.94 -11.04
N GLU A 70 -5.51 -5.44 -10.93
CA GLU A 70 -6.63 -5.07 -11.79
C GLU A 70 -7.04 -3.60 -11.57
N GLN A 71 -7.13 -3.15 -10.33
CA GLN A 71 -7.40 -1.75 -10.00
C GLN A 71 -6.28 -0.82 -10.52
N ALA A 72 -5.02 -1.25 -10.44
CA ALA A 72 -3.89 -0.50 -10.98
C ALA A 72 -3.98 -0.33 -12.50
N LYS A 73 -4.32 -1.41 -13.22
CA LYS A 73 -4.55 -1.38 -14.68
C LYS A 73 -5.74 -0.49 -15.04
N SER A 74 -6.84 -0.60 -14.31
CA SER A 74 -8.03 0.25 -14.51
C SER A 74 -7.67 1.73 -14.37
N LEU A 75 -6.94 2.10 -13.31
CA LEU A 75 -6.48 3.46 -13.09
C LEU A 75 -5.56 3.95 -14.22
N GLN A 76 -4.61 3.12 -14.68
CA GLN A 76 -3.76 3.46 -15.82
C GLN A 76 -4.59 3.69 -17.10
N SER A 77 -5.54 2.81 -17.39
CA SER A 77 -6.43 2.97 -18.55
C SER A 77 -7.20 4.29 -18.49
N THR A 78 -7.76 4.68 -17.34
CA THR A 78 -8.46 5.96 -17.21
C THR A 78 -7.53 7.16 -17.36
N LEU A 79 -6.27 7.06 -16.93
CA LEU A 79 -5.28 8.14 -17.05
C LEU A 79 -4.76 8.36 -18.49
N PHE A 80 -4.56 7.27 -19.24
CA PHE A 80 -3.94 7.32 -20.57
C PHE A 80 -4.95 7.17 -21.71
N ASN A 81 -6.14 6.67 -21.43
CA ASN A 81 -7.21 6.50 -22.42
C ASN A 81 -8.58 6.90 -21.84
N PRO A 82 -8.81 8.21 -21.61
CA PRO A 82 -10.01 8.70 -20.96
C PRO A 82 -11.31 8.52 -21.78
N LEU A 83 -11.19 8.17 -23.06
CA LEU A 83 -12.33 8.05 -23.99
C LEU A 83 -12.84 6.61 -24.17
N SER A 84 -12.18 5.61 -23.60
CA SER A 84 -12.38 4.21 -24.03
C SER A 84 -12.92 3.25 -22.97
N GLY A 85 -13.44 3.72 -21.84
CA GLY A 85 -13.88 2.79 -20.80
C GLY A 85 -14.78 3.34 -19.71
N THR A 86 -15.12 2.43 -18.80
CA THR A 86 -15.78 2.74 -17.53
C THR A 86 -14.88 3.63 -16.68
N PRO A 87 -15.44 4.67 -16.03
CA PRO A 87 -14.67 5.54 -15.16
C PRO A 87 -14.09 4.73 -13.99
N PHE A 88 -12.86 5.06 -13.61
CA PHE A 88 -12.20 4.45 -12.46
C PHE A 88 -12.99 4.70 -11.17
N ASP A 89 -13.31 3.63 -10.44
CA ASP A 89 -14.03 3.70 -9.17
C ASP A 89 -13.05 3.80 -7.98
N SER A 90 -12.83 5.02 -7.50
CA SER A 90 -11.95 5.27 -6.36
C SER A 90 -12.47 4.68 -5.05
N ALA A 91 -13.78 4.44 -4.93
CA ALA A 91 -14.38 3.82 -3.75
C ALA A 91 -14.08 2.32 -3.69
N GLN A 92 -14.07 1.64 -4.84
CA GLN A 92 -13.62 0.24 -4.93
C GLN A 92 -12.16 0.09 -4.51
N LEU A 93 -11.25 0.92 -5.03
CA LEU A 93 -9.85 0.90 -4.61
C LEU A 93 -9.70 1.14 -3.10
N ARG A 94 -10.46 2.07 -2.55
CA ARG A 94 -10.46 2.38 -1.11
C ARG A 94 -10.92 1.19 -0.26
N ALA A 95 -11.99 0.50 -0.67
CA ALA A 95 -12.48 -0.69 0.01
C ALA A 95 -11.46 -1.84 -0.05
N LEU A 96 -10.87 -2.06 -1.23
CA LEU A 96 -9.85 -3.08 -1.46
C LEU A 96 -8.61 -2.85 -0.59
N THR A 97 -8.03 -1.66 -0.64
CA THR A 97 -6.80 -1.32 0.12
C THR A 97 -7.02 -1.47 1.64
N LYS A 98 -8.22 -1.14 2.13
CA LYS A 98 -8.62 -1.40 3.53
C LYS A 98 -8.63 -2.90 3.85
N LYS A 99 -9.22 -3.73 2.99
CA LYS A 99 -9.27 -5.19 3.13
C LYS A 99 -7.85 -5.80 3.13
N LEU A 100 -7.01 -5.42 2.17
CA LEU A 100 -5.63 -5.91 2.05
C LEU A 100 -4.79 -5.55 3.28
N ARG A 101 -4.93 -4.32 3.77
CA ARG A 101 -4.26 -3.85 4.99
C ARG A 101 -4.68 -4.66 6.21
N GLN A 102 -5.98 -4.92 6.36
CA GLN A 102 -6.50 -5.73 7.47
C GLN A 102 -5.97 -7.16 7.39
N ALA A 103 -6.01 -7.79 6.21
CA ALA A 103 -5.49 -9.13 6.00
C ALA A 103 -4.00 -9.24 6.35
N LYS A 104 -3.16 -8.30 5.88
CA LYS A 104 -1.72 -8.27 6.19
C LYS A 104 -1.45 -8.12 7.69
N ARG A 105 -2.21 -7.27 8.38
CA ARG A 105 -2.09 -7.10 9.84
C ARG A 105 -2.47 -8.36 10.61
N VAL A 106 -3.54 -9.04 10.20
CA VAL A 106 -3.96 -10.31 10.81
C VAL A 106 -2.89 -11.38 10.60
N ALA A 107 -2.35 -11.49 9.38
CA ALA A 107 -1.27 -12.43 9.05
C ALA A 107 0.00 -12.15 9.88
N SER A 108 0.41 -10.88 10.02
CA SER A 108 1.56 -10.49 10.85
C SER A 108 1.38 -10.91 12.31
N ARG A 109 0.21 -10.59 12.90
CA ARG A 109 -0.09 -10.98 14.30
C ARG A 109 -0.10 -12.48 14.50
N ARG A 110 -0.61 -13.23 13.51
CA ARG A 110 -0.59 -14.69 13.55
C ARG A 110 0.85 -15.22 13.53
N ARG A 111 1.69 -14.70 12.63
CA ARG A 111 3.12 -15.06 12.55
C ARG A 111 3.88 -14.73 13.84
N GLU A 112 3.65 -13.56 14.42
CA GLU A 112 4.25 -13.16 15.70
C GLU A 112 3.87 -14.12 16.85
N ARG A 113 2.60 -14.56 16.89
CA ARG A 113 2.15 -15.57 17.85
C ARG A 113 2.84 -16.91 17.60
N GLU A 114 2.89 -17.37 16.35
CA GLU A 114 3.55 -18.63 15.98
C GLU A 114 5.03 -18.61 16.38
N VAL A 115 5.76 -17.51 16.14
CA VAL A 115 7.15 -17.33 16.60
C VAL A 115 7.26 -17.36 18.13
N LYS A 116 6.34 -16.70 18.85
CA LYS A 116 6.34 -16.69 20.32
C LYS A 116 6.09 -18.07 20.93
N TYR A 117 5.32 -18.93 20.26
CA TYR A 117 5.00 -20.30 20.71
C TYR A 117 5.96 -21.36 20.17
N GLN A 118 6.86 -21.01 19.24
CA GLN A 118 8.02 -21.85 18.93
C GLN A 118 9.02 -21.74 20.09
N LEU A 119 8.99 -22.74 20.98
CA LEU A 119 10.01 -22.94 22.00
C LEU A 119 11.41 -22.89 21.36
N PRO A 120 12.41 -22.22 21.97
CA PRO A 120 13.80 -22.41 21.57
C PRO A 120 14.10 -23.91 21.58
N SER A 121 14.66 -24.46 20.50
CA SER A 121 15.09 -25.86 20.46
C SER A 121 15.95 -26.14 21.70
N LEU A 122 15.45 -26.96 22.62
CA LEU A 122 16.21 -27.40 23.80
C LEU A 122 17.27 -28.46 23.46
N TYR A 123 17.39 -28.82 22.18
CA TYR A 123 18.48 -29.65 21.69
C TYR A 123 19.49 -28.78 20.96
N LYS A 124 20.61 -28.52 21.65
CA LYS A 124 21.90 -28.26 20.98
C LYS A 124 22.42 -29.62 20.52
N SER A 125 22.69 -29.77 19.22
CA SER A 125 23.56 -30.85 18.72
C SER A 125 24.99 -30.62 19.19
#